data_AF-A0A918EVK1-F1
#
_entry.id   AF-A0A918EVK1-F1
#
_cell.length_a   1.000
_cell.length_b   1.000
_cell.length_c   1.000
_cell.angle_alpha   90.00
_cell.angle_beta   90.00
_cell.angle_gamma   90.00
#
_symmetry.space_group_name_H-M   'P 1'
#
loop_
_entity.id
_entity.type
_entity.pdbx_description
1 polymer ?
#
loop_
_entity_poly.entity_id
_entity_poly.type
_entity_poly.pdbx_seq_one_letter_code
_entity_poly.pdbx_strand_id
1 'polypeptide(L)' 'MHEPIQEQEAVSRKSELHPPAPSKRWHFANFATVNAALTFVNASPPQVAGEISATARNDGTVGMFYFL' A
#
# COMPACT_ATOMS: atom_id res chain seq x y z
N MET A 1 39.93 25.78 -2.74
CA MET A 1 38.77 25.28 -1.97
C MET A 1 37.51 25.86 -2.57
N HIS A 2 36.43 25.06 -2.58
CA HIS A 2 35.03 25.40 -2.89
C HIS A 2 34.59 25.23 -4.36
N GLU A 3 33.91 24.11 -4.64
CA GLU A 3 32.54 24.10 -5.21
C GLU A 3 31.80 22.79 -4.82
N PRO A 4 31.20 22.70 -3.62
CA PRO A 4 30.33 21.58 -3.24
C PRO A 4 28.82 21.85 -3.45
N ILE A 5 28.43 23.06 -3.86
CA ILE A 5 27.04 23.53 -3.81
C ILE A 5 26.19 23.00 -4.99
N GLN A 6 26.76 22.88 -6.19
CA GLN A 6 26.01 22.45 -7.39
C GLN A 6 25.47 21.02 -7.31
N GLU A 7 26.21 20.13 -6.67
CA GLU A 7 25.85 18.70 -6.60
C GLU A 7 24.73 18.45 -5.59
N GLN A 8 24.77 19.16 -4.45
CA GLN A 8 23.71 19.10 -3.43
C GLN A 8 22.40 19.71 -3.93
N GLU A 9 22.46 20.81 -4.68
CA GLU A 9 21.28 21.42 -5.29
C GLU A 9 20.66 20.53 -6.37
N ALA A 10 21.48 19.85 -7.17
CA ALA A 10 21.02 18.90 -8.19
C ALA A 10 20.37 17.64 -7.59
N VAL A 11 20.87 17.15 -6.44
CA VAL A 11 20.27 16.03 -5.71
C VAL A 11 18.91 16.44 -5.11
N SER A 12 18.81 17.64 -4.51
CA SER A 12 17.55 18.16 -3.96
C SER A 12 16.45 18.26 -5.02
N ARG A 13 16.78 18.79 -6.21
CA ARG A 13 15.83 18.89 -7.33
C ARG A 13 15.41 17.51 -7.86
N LYS A 14 16.31 16.51 -7.86
CA LYS A 14 15.96 15.13 -8.25
C LYS A 14 14.99 14.47 -7.28
N SER A 15 15.14 14.70 -5.98
CA SER A 15 14.21 14.19 -4.95
C SER A 15 12.85 14.91 -4.97
N GLU A 16 12.79 16.18 -5.37
CA GLU A 16 11.53 16.92 -5.54
C GLU A 16 10.76 16.48 -6.79
N LEU A 17 11.45 16.12 -7.89
CA LEU A 17 10.80 15.65 -9.11
C LEU A 17 10.16 14.26 -8.98
N HIS A 18 10.63 13.45 -8.03
CA HIS A 18 10.10 12.11 -7.79
C HIS A 18 9.85 11.97 -6.29
N PRO A 19 8.66 12.38 -5.78
CA PRO A 19 8.24 11.90 -4.47
C PRO A 19 8.41 10.38 -4.48
N PRO A 20 9.00 9.78 -3.43
CA PRO A 20 9.11 8.34 -3.36
C PRO A 20 7.72 7.77 -3.56
N ALA A 21 7.55 7.01 -4.65
CA ALA A 21 6.27 6.36 -4.92
C ALA A 21 5.88 5.62 -3.63
N PRO A 22 4.62 5.74 -3.16
CA PRO A 22 4.19 4.94 -2.03
C PRO A 22 4.53 3.49 -2.36
N SER A 23 5.40 2.89 -1.55
CA SER A 23 5.82 1.51 -1.75
C SER A 23 4.62 0.64 -1.42
N LYS A 24 3.78 0.37 -2.41
CA LYS A 24 2.69 -0.58 -2.25
C LYS A 24 3.30 -1.92 -1.88
N ARG A 25 2.80 -2.53 -0.81
CA ARG A 25 3.30 -3.81 -0.30
C ARG A 25 2.14 -4.74 -0.05
N TRP A 26 2.43 -6.04 -0.13
CA TRP A 26 1.47 -7.05 0.27
C TRP A 26 1.41 -7.12 1.79
N HIS A 27 0.19 -7.07 2.31
CA HIS A 27 -0.15 -7.22 3.72
C HIS A 27 -1.07 -8.43 3.88
N PHE A 28 -1.17 -8.94 5.11
CA PHE A 28 -2.13 -9.97 5.46
C PHE A 28 -2.98 -9.53 6.65
N ALA A 29 -4.30 -9.72 6.55
CA ALA A 29 -5.24 -9.50 7.64
C ALA A 29 -6.16 -10.71 7.83
N ASN A 30 -6.57 -10.93 9.07
CA ASN A 30 -7.58 -11.93 9.44
C ASN A 30 -8.82 -11.22 9.99
N PHE A 31 -9.92 -11.27 9.26
CA PHE A 31 -11.19 -10.68 9.66
C PHE A 31 -12.04 -11.70 10.41
N ALA A 32 -12.65 -11.28 11.51
CA ALA A 32 -13.49 -12.15 12.33
C ALA A 32 -14.80 -12.56 11.65
N THR A 33 -15.28 -11.78 10.68
CA THR A 33 -16.52 -12.06 9.93
C THR A 33 -16.36 -11.66 8.46
N VAL A 34 -17.14 -12.31 7.60
CA VAL A 34 -17.26 -11.94 6.17
C VAL A 34 -17.68 -10.47 6.01
N ASN A 35 -18.59 -9.98 6.86
CA ASN A 35 -19.05 -8.59 6.78
C ASN A 35 -17.93 -7.59 7.08
N ALA A 36 -17.07 -7.87 8.06
CA ALA A 36 -15.93 -7.00 8.36
C ALA A 36 -14.92 -6.95 7.20
N ALA A 37 -14.68 -8.09 6.55
CA ALA A 37 -13.85 -8.14 5.34
C ALA A 37 -14.47 -7.31 4.19
N LEU A 38 -15.79 -7.44 3.96
CA LEU A 38 -16.49 -6.66 2.94
C LEU A 38 -16.44 -5.16 3.21
N THR A 39 -16.61 -4.73 4.46
CA THR A 39 -16.47 -3.31 4.83
C THR A 39 -15.08 -2.77 4.49
N PHE A 40 -14.02 -3.55 4.74
CA PHE A 40 -12.65 -3.16 4.40
C PHE A 40 -12.44 -3.01 2.89
N VAL A 41 -12.88 -3.98 2.08
CA VAL A 41 -12.71 -3.95 0.62
C VAL A 41 -13.43 -2.76 -0.02
N ASN A 42 -14.59 -2.38 0.54
CA ASN A 42 -15.41 -1.28 0.05
C ASN A 42 -15.04 0.08 0.67
N ALA A 43 -14.05 0.14 1.57
CA ALA A 43 -13.58 1.40 2.14
C ALA A 43 -12.92 2.28 1.06
N SER A 44 -12.98 3.60 1.21
CA SER A 44 -12.31 4.52 0.29
C SER A 44 -10.83 4.69 0.66
N PRO A 45 -9.89 4.64 -0.29
CA PRO A 45 -10.09 4.32 -1.71
C PRO A 45 -10.37 2.83 -1.91
N PRO A 46 -11.33 2.47 -2.80
CA PRO A 46 -11.65 1.07 -3.05
C PRO A 46 -10.44 0.35 -3.65
N GLN A 47 -10.25 -0.89 -3.22
CA GLN A 47 -9.22 -1.77 -3.76
C GLN A 47 -9.56 -2.13 -5.21
N VAL A 48 -8.58 -2.12 -6.11
CA VAL A 48 -8.80 -2.46 -7.54
C VAL A 48 -8.51 -3.93 -7.82
N ALA A 49 -8.88 -4.40 -9.02
CA ALA A 49 -8.60 -5.76 -9.46
C ALA A 49 -7.10 -6.07 -9.36
N GLY A 50 -6.76 -7.20 -8.73
CA GLY A 50 -5.37 -7.62 -8.50
C GLY A 50 -4.76 -7.13 -7.19
N GLU A 51 -5.43 -6.25 -6.43
CA GLU A 51 -4.93 -5.78 -5.13
C GLU A 51 -5.38 -6.68 -3.96
N ILE A 52 -6.23 -7.69 -4.18
CA ILE A 52 -6.75 -8.56 -3.11
C ILE A 52 -6.73 -10.05 -3.52
N SER A 53 -6.39 -10.90 -2.56
CA SER A 53 -6.76 -12.32 -2.55
C SER A 53 -7.36 -12.69 -1.18
N ALA A 54 -8.59 -13.20 -1.15
CA ALA A 54 -9.29 -13.52 0.10
C ALA A 54 -9.80 -14.98 0.12
N THR A 55 -9.73 -15.60 1.30
CA THR A 55 -10.25 -16.95 1.56
C THR A 55 -11.21 -16.90 2.75
N ALA A 56 -12.49 -17.16 2.49
CA ALA A 56 -13.47 -17.43 3.53
C ALA A 56 -13.23 -18.82 4.13
N ARG A 57 -13.33 -18.94 5.45
CA ARG A 57 -13.08 -20.19 6.18
C ARG A 57 -14.35 -20.72 6.85
N ASN A 58 -14.37 -22.01 7.14
CA ASN A 58 -15.52 -22.72 7.72
C ASN A 58 -15.86 -22.28 9.16
N ASP A 59 -15.00 -21.48 9.79
CA ASP A 59 -15.22 -20.88 11.11
C ASP A 59 -15.83 -19.46 11.05
N GLY A 60 -16.17 -18.98 9.84
CA GLY A 60 -16.73 -17.64 9.63
C GLY A 60 -15.68 -16.52 9.50
N THR A 61 -14.40 -16.83 9.66
CA THR A 61 -13.31 -15.87 9.45
C THR A 61 -12.94 -15.72 7.97
N VAL A 62 -12.24 -14.63 7.65
CA VAL A 62 -11.68 -14.38 6.32
C VAL A 62 -10.21 -14.03 6.43
N GLY A 63 -9.36 -14.83 5.77
CA GLY A 63 -7.97 -14.46 5.54
C GLY A 63 -7.86 -13.64 4.27
N MET A 64 -7.13 -12.54 4.30
CA MET A 64 -7.02 -11.64 3.16
C MET A 64 -5.59 -11.15 3.00
N PHE A 65 -5.04 -11.33 1.80
CA PHE A 65 -3.88 -10.58 1.32
C PHE A 65 -4.37 -9.35 0.56
N TYR A 66 -3.78 -8.19 0.83
CA TYR A 66 -4.11 -6.94 0.15
C TYR A 66 -2.87 -6.09 -0.16
N PHE A 67 -2.94 -5.23 -1.17
CA PHE A 67 -1.82 -4.43 -1.68
C PHE A 67 -2.02 -2.93 -1.40
N LEU A 68 -1.34 -2.41 -0.37
CA LEU A 68 -1.42 -1.01 0.08
C LEU A 68 -0.03 -0.43 0.32
#